data_AF-A0A101T7E1-F1
#
_entry.id   AF-A0A101T7E1-F1
#
_cell.length_a   1.000
_cell.length_b   1.000
_cell.length_c   1.000
_cell.angle_alpha   90.00
_cell.angle_beta   90.00
_cell.angle_gamma   90.00
#
_symmetry.space_group_name_H-M   'P 1'
#
loop_
_entity.id
_entity.type
_entity.pdbx_description
1 polymer ?
#
loop_
_entity_poly.entity_id
_entity_poly.type
_entity_poly.pdbx_seq_one_letter_code
_entity_poly.pdbx_strand_id
1 'polypeptide(L)' 'MTVPLPTATTRWRCTLCGNLTRFDVTRSSKVVEYVHLDLAGEPKVEEREVVSETIESVRCRWCNAVDQVELVDRPGAGS' A
#
# COMPACT_ATOMS: atom_id res chain seq x y z
N MET A 1 12.11 10.63 0.59
CA MET A 1 11.19 10.93 1.70
C MET A 1 10.15 9.82 1.72
N THR A 2 9.87 9.22 2.86
CA THR A 2 8.88 8.14 2.96
C THR A 2 7.48 8.74 2.81
N VAL A 3 6.69 8.23 1.87
CA VAL A 3 5.29 8.67 1.71
C VAL A 3 4.51 8.25 2.96
N PRO A 4 3.78 9.17 3.62
CA PRO A 4 3.05 8.84 4.85
C PRO A 4 1.98 7.78 4.55
N LEU A 5 1.87 6.75 5.38
CA LEU A 5 0.94 5.64 5.18
C LEU A 5 -0.42 5.91 5.84
N PRO A 6 -1.54 5.61 5.17
CA PRO A 6 -2.86 5.71 5.79
C PRO A 6 -3.00 4.64 6.88
N THR A 7 -3.72 5.00 7.93
CA THR A 7 -4.06 4.13 9.06
C THR A 7 -5.53 3.71 8.98
N ALA A 8 -6.03 2.99 9.99
CA ALA A 8 -7.46 2.71 10.10
C ALA A 8 -8.33 3.99 10.17
N THR A 9 -7.75 5.08 10.67
CA THR A 9 -8.44 6.35 10.94
C THR A 9 -8.10 7.47 9.96
N THR A 10 -7.08 7.29 9.12
CA THR A 10 -6.64 8.30 8.13
C THR A 10 -6.70 7.76 6.71
N ARG A 11 -6.70 8.67 5.73
CA ARG A 11 -6.67 8.36 4.30
C ARG A 11 -5.80 9.38 3.56
N TRP A 12 -5.34 9.01 2.37
CA TRP A 12 -4.65 9.95 1.49
C TRP A 12 -5.59 10.97 0.87
N ARG A 13 -5.12 12.22 0.80
CA ARG A 13 -5.62 13.25 -0.10
C ARG A 13 -4.49 13.73 -0.99
N CYS A 14 -4.72 13.81 -2.30
CA CYS A 14 -3.81 14.49 -3.20
C CYS A 14 -3.84 16.00 -2.91
N THR A 15 -2.69 16.58 -2.58
CA THR A 15 -2.57 18.00 -2.24
C THR A 15 -2.81 18.91 -3.45
N LEU A 16 -2.62 18.39 -4.68
CA LEU A 16 -2.80 19.17 -5.91
C LEU A 16 -4.24 19.22 -6.45
N CYS A 17 -4.96 18.09 -6.47
CA CYS A 17 -6.30 18.02 -7.08
C CYS A 17 -7.41 17.60 -6.12
N GLY A 18 -7.08 17.27 -4.86
CA GLY A 18 -8.06 16.86 -3.86
C GLY A 18 -8.60 15.44 -4.00
N ASN A 19 -8.11 14.62 -4.95
CA ASN A 19 -8.50 13.21 -5.06
C ASN A 19 -8.21 12.44 -3.75
N LEU A 20 -9.14 11.58 -3.35
CA LEU A 20 -9.12 10.84 -2.08
C LEU A 20 -9.18 9.32 -2.26
N THR A 21 -9.43 8.84 -3.48
CA THR A 21 -9.95 7.48 -3.68
C THR A 21 -9.13 6.61 -4.63
N ARG A 22 -8.24 7.19 -5.45
CA ARG A 22 -7.52 6.45 -6.51
C ARG A 22 -6.05 6.85 -6.58
N PHE A 23 -5.17 5.94 -6.19
CA PHE A 23 -3.72 6.12 -6.25
C PHE A 23 -3.06 4.83 -6.75
N ASP A 24 -2.05 4.95 -7.60
CA ASP A 24 -1.12 3.85 -7.83
C ASP A 24 -0.07 3.88 -6.72
N VAL A 25 0.22 2.73 -6.13
CA VAL A 25 1.19 2.59 -5.06
C VAL A 25 2.26 1.60 -5.53
N THR A 26 3.50 2.07 -5.62
CA THR A 26 4.65 1.19 -5.86
C THR A 26 5.25 0.83 -4.52
N ARG A 27 5.46 -0.47 -4.27
CA ARG A 27 6.02 -0.98 -3.02
C ARG A 27 7.03 -2.09 -3.26
N SER A 28 8.04 -2.14 -2.40
CA SER A 28 8.99 -3.23 -2.29
C SER A 28 8.77 -3.99 -0.98
N SER A 29 8.58 -5.30 -1.05
CA SER A 29 8.35 -6.16 0.11
C SER A 29 9.37 -7.29 0.15
N LYS A 30 9.94 -7.54 1.33
CA LYS A 30 10.74 -8.73 1.64
C LYS A 30 9.83 -9.71 2.37
N VAL A 31 9.69 -10.91 1.83
CA VAL A 31 8.81 -11.95 2.38
C VAL A 31 9.57 -13.27 2.54
N VAL A 32 9.18 -14.05 3.54
CA VAL A 32 9.58 -15.45 3.72
C VAL A 32 8.33 -16.30 3.54
N GLU A 33 8.41 -17.37 2.77
CA GLU A 33 7.27 -18.22 2.45
C GLU A 33 7.59 -19.69 2.70
N TYR A 34 6.68 -20.39 3.38
CA TYR A 34 6.69 -21.84 3.41
C TYR A 34 5.97 -22.36 2.16
N VAL A 35 6.74 -22.85 1.20
CA VAL A 35 6.24 -23.38 -0.07
C VAL A 35 6.24 -24.90 -0.02
N HIS A 36 5.05 -25.47 -0.09
CA HIS A 36 4.86 -26.91 -0.25
C HIS A 36 4.74 -27.21 -1.75
N LEU A 37 5.56 -28.14 -2.22
CA LEU A 37 5.44 -28.74 -3.55
C LEU A 37 4.75 -30.09 -3.38
N ASP A 38 3.70 -30.35 -4.16
CA ASP A 38 3.11 -31.68 -4.20
C ASP A 38 4.03 -32.69 -4.94
N LEU A 39 3.59 -33.95 -5.03
CA LEU A 39 4.38 -34.99 -5.71
C LEU A 39 4.51 -34.78 -7.23
N ALA A 40 3.61 -34.01 -7.85
CA ALA A 40 3.69 -33.64 -9.26
C ALA A 40 4.57 -32.38 -9.48
N GLY A 41 4.93 -31.67 -8.41
CA GLY A 41 5.74 -30.46 -8.42
C GLY A 41 4.94 -29.16 -8.47
N GLU A 42 3.63 -29.19 -8.23
CA GLU A 42 2.81 -27.98 -8.18
C GLU A 42 3.06 -27.19 -6.87
N PRO A 43 3.43 -25.91 -6.93
CA PRO A 43 3.74 -25.13 -5.74
C PRO A 43 2.48 -24.54 -5.08
N LYS A 44 2.44 -24.60 -3.75
CA LYS A 44 1.47 -23.91 -2.90
C LYS A 44 2.18 -23.20 -1.75
N VAL A 45 1.91 -21.91 -1.58
CA VAL A 45 2.33 -21.18 -0.38
C VAL A 45 1.37 -21.52 0.76
N GLU A 46 1.89 -22.12 1.83
CA GLU A 46 1.09 -22.50 3.01
C GLU A 46 1.19 -21.43 4.11
N GLU A 47 2.35 -20.80 4.25
CA GLU A 47 2.56 -19.68 5.17
C GLU A 47 3.37 -18.58 4.48
N ARG A 48 3.08 -17.32 4.82
CA ARG A 48 3.81 -16.14 4.35
C ARG A 48 4.03 -15.19 5.51
N GLU A 49 5.29 -14.85 5.74
CA GLU A 49 5.73 -13.80 6.66
C GLU A 49 6.25 -12.60 5.86
N VAL A 50 5.74 -11.40 6.14
CA VAL A 50 6.28 -10.16 5.58
C VAL A 50 7.33 -9.59 6.53
N VAL A 51 8.60 -9.72 6.15
CA VAL A 51 9.75 -9.28 6.96
C VAL A 51 9.90 -7.76 6.95
N SER A 52 9.68 -7.14 5.79
CA SER A 52 9.68 -5.68 5.65
C SER A 52 8.90 -5.25 4.43
N GLU A 53 8.27 -4.08 4.49
CA GLU A 53 7.58 -3.46 3.35
C GLU A 53 7.88 -1.96 3.32
N THR A 54 8.20 -1.46 2.14
CA THR A 54 8.50 -0.04 1.90
C THR A 54 7.66 0.47 0.74
N ILE A 55 6.93 1.57 0.93
CA ILE A 55 6.29 2.30 -0.16
C ILE A 55 7.32 3.19 -0.84
N GLU A 56 7.48 2.99 -2.14
CA GLU A 56 8.45 3.70 -2.97
C GLU A 56 7.87 4.98 -3.57
N SER A 57 6.62 4.92 -4.03
CA SER A 57 5.91 6.10 -4.56
C SER A 57 4.40 5.93 -4.53
N VAL A 58 3.71 7.07 -4.47
CA VAL A 58 2.26 7.16 -4.57
C VAL A 58 1.89 8.16 -5.65
N ARG A 59 1.24 7.68 -6.71
CA ARG A 59 0.82 8.50 -7.85
C ARG A 59 -0.69 8.69 -7.84
N CYS A 60 -1.13 9.94 -7.83
CA CYS A 60 -2.55 10.28 -7.99
C CYS A 60 -3.03 9.87 -9.38
N ARG A 61 -3.97 8.93 -9.46
CA ARG A 61 -4.51 8.44 -10.75
C ARG A 61 -5.35 9.47 -11.51
N TRP A 62 -5.70 10.59 -10.87
CA TRP A 62 -6.50 11.64 -11.50
C TRP A 62 -5.64 12.70 -12.20
N CYS A 63 -4.65 13.27 -11.49
CA CYS A 63 -3.81 14.34 -12.04
C CYS A 63 -2.36 13.92 -12.30
N ASN A 64 -2.02 12.65 -12.08
CA ASN A 64 -0.71 12.07 -12.29
C ASN A 64 0.42 12.60 -11.39
N ALA A 65 0.10 13.42 -10.38
CA ALA A 65 1.05 13.90 -9.40
C ALA A 65 1.65 12.76 -8.58
N VAL A 66 2.97 12.82 -8.34
CA VAL A 66 3.72 11.79 -7.60
C VAL A 66 4.14 12.34 -6.25
N ASP A 67 3.86 11.59 -5.20
CA ASP A 67 4.19 11.86 -3.80
C ASP A 67 3.64 13.20 -3.27
N GLN A 68 2.65 13.78 -3.96
CA GLN A 68 1.90 14.97 -3.57
C GLN A 68 0.64 14.56 -2.80
N VAL A 69 0.84 13.91 -1.66
CA VAL A 69 -0.23 13.40 -0.80
C VAL A 69 -0.03 13.81 0.66
N GLU A 70 -1.15 14.00 1.35
CA GLU A 70 -1.20 14.19 2.80
C GLU A 70 -2.19 13.21 3.42
N LEU A 71 -2.05 12.98 4.74
CA LEU A 71 -3.03 12.22 5.51
C LEU A 71 -4.13 13.15 6.02
N VAL A 72 -5.37 12.76 5.81
CA VAL A 72 -6.56 13.41 6.38
C VAL A 72 -7.41 12.38 7.10
N ASP A 73 -8.24 12.81 8.03
CA ASP A 73 -9.13 11.92 8.76
C ASP A 73 -10.12 11.21 7.84
N ARG A 74 -10.38 9.94 8.17
CA ARG A 74 -11.47 9.18 7.59
C ARG A 74 -12.79 9.63 8.24
N PRO A 75 -13.85 9.86 7.46
CA PRO A 75 -15.17 10.11 8.03
C PRO A 75 -15.57 8.99 9.01
N GLY A 76 -15.99 9.36 10.23
CA GLY A 76 -16.41 8.41 11.27
C GLY A 76 -15.28 7.81 12.11
N ALA A 77 -14.03 8.25 11.96
CA ALA A 77 -12.90 7.73 12.75
C ALA A 77 -12.85 8.21 14.22
N GLY A 78 -13.72 9.16 14.59
CA GLY A 78 -13.73 9.80 15.92
C GLY A 78 -15.09 9.78 16.62
N SER A 79 -15.96 8.83 16.30
CA SER A 79 -17.24 8.61 16.99
C SER A 79 -17.13 7.55 18.07
#